data_AF-A0AAN6TUG2-F1
#
_entry.id   AF-A0AAN6TUG2-F1
#
_cell.length_a   1.000
_cell.length_b   1.000
_cell.length_c   1.000
_cell.angle_alpha   90.00
_cell.angle_beta   90.00
_cell.angle_gamma   90.00
#
_symmetry.space_group_name_H-M   'P 1'
#
loop_
_entity.id
_entity.type
_entity.pdbx_description
1 polymer ?
#
loop_
_entity_poly.entity_id
_entity_poly.type
_entity_poly.pdbx_seq_one_letter_code
_entity_poly.pdbx_strand_id
1 'polypeptide(L)'
;MHFFFWTAWAVVGFFALLGLMVDAAGILEIDQAFPRPNGNYAPTSSMPIIFAFRNAELARFLNPSIVYYILDLNETGSGRGMSSHAHHLTWKTNWSSSEPYFAYTFFGNFTKESSWKLSADIFWQSCDENDFGPGRNNIHTNGSSWNVEFQTSNEGQKVDLVAATANDTACPKEIGVAINVTDTTMKVPPGMSWNGQANGTCVVVASSTPTQTANPCLVKIDAAAAASMTAARLCHSLYPPSNCTSENTGQRLAVASLACFTAGLGALLSISYLLGLDGL
;
A
#
# COMPACT_ATOMS: atom_id res chain seq x y z
N MET A 1 -9.48 -18.00 -51.88
CA MET A 1 -9.32 -18.61 -50.54
C MET A 1 -8.03 -18.06 -49.93
N HIS A 2 -8.08 -16.97 -49.16
CA HIS A 2 -6.98 -16.51 -48.30
C HIS A 2 -7.49 -15.33 -47.44
N PHE A 3 -8.32 -15.63 -46.44
CA PHE A 3 -8.79 -14.64 -45.45
C PHE A 3 -9.09 -15.32 -44.12
N PHE A 4 -8.16 -16.09 -43.55
CA PHE A 4 -8.36 -16.70 -42.22
C PHE A 4 -7.05 -17.00 -41.48
N PHE A 5 -6.04 -16.11 -41.54
CA PHE A 5 -4.76 -16.37 -40.85
C PHE A 5 -4.15 -15.18 -40.12
N TRP A 6 -4.94 -14.18 -39.71
CA TRP A 6 -4.41 -12.98 -39.06
C TRP A 6 -5.25 -12.49 -37.85
N THR A 7 -5.81 -13.40 -37.07
CA THR A 7 -6.53 -13.06 -35.81
C THR A 7 -6.08 -13.88 -34.59
N ALA A 8 -5.02 -14.68 -34.70
CA ALA A 8 -4.55 -15.53 -33.60
C ALA A 8 -3.46 -14.90 -32.71
N TRP A 9 -2.86 -13.78 -33.11
CA TRP A 9 -1.77 -13.14 -32.35
C TRP A 9 -2.19 -11.94 -31.48
N ALA A 10 -3.46 -11.55 -31.50
CA ALA A 10 -3.96 -10.45 -30.67
C ALA A 10 -4.48 -10.88 -29.29
N VAL A 11 -4.75 -12.17 -29.07
CA VAL A 11 -5.35 -12.66 -27.81
C VAL A 11 -4.30 -13.11 -26.79
N VAL A 12 -3.07 -13.39 -27.21
CA VAL A 12 -1.97 -13.78 -26.29
C VAL A 12 -1.29 -12.55 -25.66
N GLY A 13 -1.40 -11.37 -26.28
CA GLY A 13 -0.80 -10.13 -25.76
C GLY A 13 -1.60 -9.45 -24.63
N PHE A 14 -2.88 -9.79 -24.46
CA PHE A 14 -3.73 -9.13 -23.45
C PHE A 14 -3.61 -9.74 -22.05
N PHE A 15 -3.12 -10.97 -21.93
CA PHE A 15 -2.90 -11.63 -20.64
C PHE A 15 -1.51 -11.40 -20.04
N ALA A 16 -0.59 -10.76 -20.77
CA ALA A 16 0.76 -10.47 -20.28
C ALA A 16 0.86 -9.20 -19.41
N LEU A 17 -0.22 -8.41 -19.29
CA LEU A 17 -0.26 -7.18 -18.49
C LEU A 17 -1.06 -7.31 -17.18
N LEU A 18 -1.74 -8.43 -16.99
CA LEU A 18 -2.30 -8.81 -15.68
C LEU A 18 -1.34 -9.83 -15.11
N GLY A 19 -0.25 -9.34 -14.50
CA GLY A 19 0.49 -10.13 -13.54
C GLY A 19 -0.52 -10.58 -12.49
N LEU A 20 -0.99 -11.82 -12.60
CA LEU A 20 -1.79 -12.46 -11.58
C LEU A 20 -0.89 -12.58 -10.36
N MET A 21 -0.92 -11.55 -9.52
CA MET A 21 -0.65 -11.75 -8.10
C MET A 21 -1.76 -12.66 -7.63
N VAL A 22 -1.49 -13.96 -7.64
CA VAL A 22 -2.30 -14.92 -6.90
C VAL A 22 -2.00 -14.62 -5.45
N ASP A 23 -2.66 -13.61 -4.93
CA ASP A 23 -2.76 -13.44 -3.50
C ASP A 23 -3.47 -14.69 -2.97
N ALA A 24 -2.82 -15.35 -2.00
CA ALA A 24 -3.37 -16.56 -1.43
C ALA A 24 -4.68 -16.19 -0.72
N ALA A 25 -5.79 -16.80 -1.15
CA ALA A 25 -7.11 -16.53 -0.61
C ALA A 25 -7.09 -16.68 0.93
N GLY A 26 -7.63 -15.69 1.63
CA GLY A 26 -7.71 -15.68 3.09
C GLY A 26 -6.47 -15.16 3.82
N ILE A 27 -5.46 -14.61 3.13
CA ILE A 27 -4.28 -14.06 3.80
C ILE A 27 -4.21 -12.56 3.64
N LEU A 28 -4.40 -11.83 4.74
CA LEU A 28 -4.14 -10.40 4.77
C LEU A 28 -2.63 -10.20 4.94
N GLU A 29 -2.00 -9.49 4.02
CA GLU A 29 -0.59 -9.12 4.17
C GLU A 29 -0.43 -7.62 4.35
N ILE A 30 0.41 -7.22 5.32
CA ILE A 30 0.73 -5.84 5.62
C ILE A 30 2.23 -5.66 5.51
N ASP A 31 2.67 -4.89 4.53
CA ASP A 31 4.06 -4.77 4.13
C ASP A 31 4.58 -3.34 4.26
N GLN A 32 5.85 -3.17 4.63
CA GLN A 32 6.55 -1.91 4.46
C GLN A 32 6.93 -1.74 2.98
N ALA A 33 6.14 -0.95 2.25
CA ALA A 33 6.37 -0.67 0.84
C ALA A 33 7.52 0.34 0.64
N PHE A 34 7.60 1.35 1.50
CA PHE A 34 8.63 2.39 1.43
C PHE A 34 8.81 3.07 2.79
N PRO A 35 10.04 3.47 3.20
CA PRO A 35 11.33 3.25 2.53
C PRO A 35 11.73 1.78 2.51
N ARG A 36 12.66 1.42 1.62
CA ARG A 36 13.24 0.07 1.58
C ARG A 36 14.47 0.00 2.49
N PRO A 37 14.74 -1.14 3.16
CA PRO A 37 15.93 -1.32 3.97
C PRO A 37 17.21 -1.07 3.19
N ASN A 38 18.17 -0.41 3.85
CA ASN A 38 19.43 0.02 3.27
C ASN A 38 19.29 0.97 2.07
N GLY A 39 18.11 1.56 1.86
CA GLY A 39 17.90 2.58 0.84
C GLY A 39 18.72 3.83 1.13
N ASN A 40 19.32 4.41 0.10
CA ASN A 40 19.99 5.71 0.17
C ASN A 40 19.26 6.72 -0.71
N TYR A 41 18.66 7.74 -0.11
CA TYR A 41 17.80 8.70 -0.78
C TYR A 41 18.38 10.12 -0.72
N ALA A 42 18.13 10.94 -1.73
CA ALA A 42 18.46 12.35 -1.68
C ALA A 42 17.62 13.04 -0.59
N PRO A 43 18.20 13.98 0.20
CA PRO A 43 17.44 14.81 1.12
C PRO A 43 16.22 15.44 0.45
N THR A 44 15.06 15.36 1.10
CA THR A 44 13.79 15.82 0.57
C THR A 44 12.84 16.28 1.67
N SER A 45 12.03 17.31 1.39
CA SER A 45 10.96 17.79 2.26
C SER A 45 9.64 17.04 2.07
N SER A 46 9.64 15.95 1.30
CA SER A 46 8.45 15.17 0.98
C SER A 46 8.78 13.69 0.81
N MET A 47 9.45 13.11 1.81
CA MET A 47 9.71 11.67 1.86
C MET A 47 8.43 10.94 2.34
N PRO A 48 7.88 9.99 1.58
CA PRO A 48 6.76 9.20 2.07
C PRO A 48 7.24 8.09 3.02
N ILE A 49 6.34 7.66 3.91
CA ILE A 49 6.38 6.33 4.53
C ILE A 49 5.09 5.65 4.12
N ILE A 50 5.19 4.42 3.60
CA ILE A 50 4.10 3.71 2.94
C ILE A 50 4.06 2.28 3.46
N PHE A 51 2.89 1.91 3.97
CA PHE A 51 2.50 0.54 4.26
C PHE A 51 1.48 0.09 3.21
N ALA A 52 1.61 -1.14 2.72
CA ALA A 52 0.69 -1.73 1.76
C ALA A 52 -0.08 -2.87 2.41
N PHE A 53 -1.38 -2.92 2.15
CA PHE A 53 -2.27 -4.00 2.54
C PHE A 53 -2.64 -4.77 1.28
N ARG A 54 -2.25 -6.05 1.21
CA ARG A 54 -2.66 -6.98 0.16
C ARG A 54 -3.78 -7.86 0.64
N ASN A 55 -4.74 -8.17 -0.22
CA ASN A 55 -6.07 -8.65 0.18
C ASN A 55 -6.73 -7.71 1.19
N ALA A 56 -6.73 -6.41 0.88
CA ALA A 56 -7.10 -5.35 1.81
C ALA A 56 -8.52 -5.50 2.38
N GLU A 57 -9.45 -6.10 1.63
CA GLU A 57 -10.83 -6.34 2.09
C GLU A 57 -10.87 -7.14 3.41
N LEU A 58 -9.92 -8.05 3.64
CA LEU A 58 -9.84 -8.85 4.87
C LEU A 58 -9.56 -8.00 6.12
N ALA A 59 -8.93 -6.83 5.97
CA ALA A 59 -8.63 -5.92 7.08
C ALA A 59 -9.89 -5.41 7.79
N ARG A 60 -11.05 -5.39 7.11
CA ARG A 60 -12.33 -4.96 7.72
C ARG A 60 -12.75 -5.81 8.92
N PHE A 61 -12.25 -7.05 8.99
CA PHE A 61 -12.54 -8.01 10.05
C PHE A 61 -11.52 -8.01 11.19
N LEU A 62 -10.43 -7.27 11.05
CA LEU A 62 -9.27 -7.33 11.95
C LEU A 62 -9.01 -6.03 12.71
N ASN A 63 -9.72 -4.94 12.39
CA ASN A 63 -9.51 -3.62 13.00
C ASN A 63 -8.01 -3.26 13.16
N PRO A 64 -7.21 -3.29 12.07
CA PRO A 64 -5.77 -3.11 12.17
C PRO A 64 -5.42 -1.68 12.57
N SER A 65 -4.27 -1.52 13.22
CA SER A 65 -3.67 -0.21 13.48
C SER A 65 -2.17 -0.28 13.27
N ILE A 66 -1.60 0.82 12.78
CA ILE A 66 -0.17 0.97 12.54
C ILE A 66 0.32 2.09 13.44
N VAL A 67 1.29 1.79 14.29
CA VAL A 67 2.06 2.77 15.05
C VAL A 67 3.49 2.67 14.57
N TYR A 68 4.17 3.80 14.37
CA TYR A 68 5.56 3.77 13.98
C TYR A 68 6.34 4.96 14.50
N TYR A 69 7.64 4.73 14.67
CA TYR A 69 8.60 5.69 15.18
C TYR A 69 9.67 5.94 14.13
N ILE A 70 9.96 7.21 13.86
CA ILE A 70 11.08 7.62 13.03
C ILE A 70 12.15 8.17 13.96
N LEU A 71 13.33 7.56 13.92
CA LEU A 71 14.49 7.95 14.70
C LEU A 71 15.64 8.39 13.80
N ASP A 72 16.14 9.60 14.02
CA ASP A 72 17.45 10.03 13.52
C ASP A 72 18.56 9.39 14.38
N LEU A 73 19.33 8.48 13.79
CA LEU A 73 20.39 7.75 14.48
C LEU A 73 21.64 8.61 14.72
N ASN A 74 21.80 9.71 13.99
CA ASN A 74 22.96 10.59 14.14
C ASN A 74 22.69 11.75 15.12
N GLU A 75 21.43 11.98 15.50
CA GLU A 75 21.09 12.91 16.59
C GLU A 75 21.20 12.22 17.95
N THR A 76 22.40 12.21 18.54
CA THR A 76 22.60 11.67 19.89
C THR A 76 22.22 12.68 20.98
N GLY A 77 21.07 12.49 21.65
CA GLY A 77 20.75 13.22 22.89
C GLY A 77 19.28 13.19 23.34
N SER A 78 19.01 12.57 24.51
CA SER A 78 17.79 12.70 25.34
C SER A 78 16.44 12.81 24.62
N GLY A 79 16.17 11.96 23.63
CA GLY A 79 14.87 11.90 22.93
C GLY A 79 14.69 12.93 21.81
N ARG A 80 15.70 13.73 21.48
CA ARG A 80 15.76 14.46 20.19
C ARG A 80 15.98 13.46 19.05
N GLY A 81 15.34 13.71 17.92
CA GLY A 81 15.41 12.84 16.74
C GLY A 81 14.35 11.74 16.65
N MET A 82 13.54 11.50 17.70
CA MET A 82 12.44 10.51 17.66
C MET A 82 11.08 11.19 17.48
N SER A 83 10.29 10.71 16.51
CA SER A 83 8.91 11.12 16.31
C SER A 83 7.99 9.91 16.23
N SER A 84 6.83 9.99 16.89
CA SER A 84 5.82 8.93 16.93
C SER A 84 4.65 9.29 16.03
N HIS A 85 4.19 8.33 15.23
CA HIS A 85 3.13 8.49 14.25
C HIS A 85 2.20 7.28 14.31
N ALA A 86 0.96 7.48 13.87
CA ALA A 86 0.00 6.39 13.73
C ALA A 86 -0.85 6.58 12.49
N HIS A 87 -1.18 5.48 11.83
CA HIS A 87 -2.29 5.46 10.88
C HIS A 87 -3.56 5.06 11.63
N HIS A 88 -4.48 6.01 11.77
CA HIS A 88 -5.82 5.74 12.25
C HIS A 88 -6.64 5.09 11.13
N LEU A 89 -6.49 3.77 10.99
CA LEU A 89 -7.25 2.93 10.07
C LEU A 89 -8.66 2.70 10.65
N THR A 90 -9.46 3.76 10.64
CA THR A 90 -10.76 3.80 11.33
C THR A 90 -11.84 2.98 10.63
N TRP A 91 -13.03 2.91 11.26
CA TRP A 91 -14.24 2.36 10.65
C TRP A 91 -14.67 3.04 9.33
N LYS A 92 -14.08 4.19 8.97
CA LYS A 92 -14.33 4.89 7.69
C LYS A 92 -13.40 4.47 6.55
N THR A 93 -12.35 3.70 6.82
CA THR A 93 -11.41 3.25 5.79
C THR A 93 -12.13 2.38 4.76
N ASN A 94 -12.13 2.75 3.49
CA ASN A 94 -12.75 1.91 2.48
C ASN A 94 -11.77 0.82 2.03
N TRP A 95 -11.78 -0.34 2.69
CA TRP A 95 -10.85 -1.44 2.39
C TRP A 95 -11.01 -2.05 0.99
N SER A 96 -12.13 -1.76 0.30
CA SER A 96 -12.38 -2.23 -1.07
C SER A 96 -12.15 -1.14 -2.13
N SER A 97 -11.59 0.03 -1.77
CA SER A 97 -11.34 1.10 -2.74
C SER A 97 -10.19 0.82 -3.71
N SER A 98 -9.29 -0.10 -3.34
CA SER A 98 -8.09 -0.43 -4.12
C SER A 98 -7.49 -1.76 -3.67
N GLU A 99 -6.79 -2.42 -4.57
CA GLU A 99 -5.95 -3.58 -4.26
C GLU A 99 -4.59 -3.40 -4.96
N PRO A 100 -3.47 -3.31 -4.22
CA PRO A 100 -3.39 -3.19 -2.76
C PRO A 100 -3.90 -1.85 -2.22
N TYR A 101 -4.24 -1.80 -0.93
CA TYR A 101 -4.53 -0.55 -0.23
C TYR A 101 -3.25 0.05 0.39
N PHE A 102 -2.98 1.32 0.12
CA PHE A 102 -1.80 2.02 0.64
C PHE A 102 -2.17 2.96 1.79
N ALA A 103 -1.57 2.74 2.96
CA ALA A 103 -1.56 3.69 4.07
C ALA A 103 -0.24 4.47 4.03
N TYR A 104 -0.32 5.79 3.91
CA TYR A 104 0.88 6.61 3.70
C TYR A 104 0.81 7.98 4.37
N THR A 105 1.97 8.49 4.75
CA THR A 105 2.19 9.87 5.24
C THR A 105 3.45 10.42 4.57
N PHE A 106 3.41 11.70 4.17
CA PHE A 106 4.59 12.41 3.68
C PHE A 106 5.19 13.27 4.78
N PHE A 107 6.51 13.20 4.90
CA PHE A 107 7.29 13.82 5.95
C PHE A 107 8.27 14.85 5.39
N GLY A 108 8.38 15.97 6.09
CA GLY A 108 9.26 17.10 5.74
C GLY A 108 10.57 17.19 6.51
N ASN A 109 10.87 16.22 7.38
CA ASN A 109 12.06 16.23 8.24
C ASN A 109 13.29 15.53 7.62
N PHE A 110 13.16 14.92 6.44
CA PHE A 110 14.24 14.20 5.75
C PHE A 110 15.11 15.12 4.87
N THR A 111 15.33 16.36 5.28
CA THR A 111 15.96 17.44 4.48
C THR A 111 17.47 17.58 4.69
N LYS A 112 18.10 16.65 5.40
CA LYS A 112 19.54 16.64 5.69
C LYS A 112 20.12 15.25 5.45
N GLU A 113 21.44 15.14 5.37
CA GLU A 113 22.10 13.84 5.38
C GLU A 113 22.00 13.22 6.78
N SER A 114 21.48 12.00 6.89
CA SER A 114 21.46 11.25 8.13
C SER A 114 21.21 9.76 7.94
N SER A 115 21.40 9.01 9.02
CA SER A 115 20.95 7.63 9.17
C SER A 115 19.64 7.61 9.93
N TRP A 116 18.65 6.91 9.39
CA TRP A 116 17.29 6.87 9.92
C TRP A 116 16.89 5.44 10.25
N LYS A 117 16.14 5.28 11.34
CA LYS A 117 15.46 4.03 11.67
C LYS A 117 13.96 4.27 11.76
N LEU A 118 13.21 3.50 11.00
CA LEU A 118 11.76 3.37 11.12
C LEU A 118 11.45 2.10 11.91
N SER A 119 10.87 2.24 13.10
CA SER A 119 10.33 1.12 13.88
C SER A 119 8.82 1.08 13.68
N ALA A 120 8.29 0.00 13.14
CA ALA A 120 6.86 -0.16 12.91
C ALA A 120 6.29 -1.25 13.83
N ASP A 121 5.15 -0.95 14.43
CA ASP A 121 4.32 -1.85 15.22
C ASP A 121 2.95 -1.96 14.55
N ILE A 122 2.59 -3.16 14.13
CA ILE A 122 1.28 -3.46 13.56
C ILE A 122 0.49 -4.23 14.59
N PHE A 123 -0.71 -3.73 14.89
CA PHE A 123 -1.65 -4.41 15.77
C PHE A 123 -2.91 -4.79 15.00
N TRP A 124 -3.50 -5.92 15.36
CA TRP A 124 -4.80 -6.34 14.87
C TRP A 124 -5.58 -7.06 15.97
N GLN A 125 -6.89 -7.04 15.84
CA GLN A 125 -7.79 -7.70 16.75
C GLN A 125 -8.43 -8.92 16.07
N SER A 126 -8.48 -10.04 16.78
CA SER A 126 -9.13 -11.28 16.34
C SER A 126 -9.97 -11.87 17.46
N CYS A 127 -10.82 -12.84 17.12
CA CYS A 127 -11.58 -13.62 18.10
C CYS A 127 -11.02 -15.02 18.29
N ASP A 128 -11.21 -15.58 19.48
CA ASP A 128 -10.88 -16.97 19.81
C ASP A 128 -12.16 -17.74 20.14
N GLU A 129 -12.38 -18.84 19.42
CA GLU A 129 -13.53 -19.73 19.59
C GLU A 129 -13.59 -20.37 20.98
N ASN A 130 -12.45 -20.52 21.66
CA ASN A 130 -12.33 -21.23 22.93
C ASN A 130 -12.57 -20.35 24.16
N ASP A 131 -12.65 -19.02 23.99
CA ASP A 131 -12.77 -18.06 25.09
C ASP A 131 -14.20 -17.50 25.27
N PHE A 132 -15.22 -18.28 24.88
CA PHE A 132 -16.63 -17.96 25.10
C PHE A 132 -17.10 -18.40 26.50
N GLY A 133 -17.07 -17.44 27.43
CA GLY A 133 -17.69 -17.61 28.75
C GLY A 133 -18.12 -16.26 29.35
N PRO A 134 -19.13 -16.23 30.25
CA PRO A 134 -19.52 -15.00 30.94
C PRO A 134 -18.32 -14.42 31.71
N GLY A 135 -17.92 -13.19 31.37
CA GLY A 135 -16.79 -12.48 31.97
C GLY A 135 -15.44 -12.64 31.26
N ARG A 136 -15.36 -13.31 30.10
CA ARG A 136 -14.13 -13.41 29.30
C ARG A 136 -14.09 -12.41 28.14
N ASN A 137 -12.92 -11.82 27.90
CA ASN A 137 -12.64 -11.00 26.73
C ASN A 137 -12.27 -11.92 25.57
N ASN A 138 -13.22 -12.15 24.67
CA ASN A 138 -13.03 -12.98 23.48
C ASN A 138 -12.34 -12.25 22.30
N ILE A 139 -11.86 -11.02 22.54
CA ILE A 139 -11.10 -10.24 21.56
C ILE A 139 -9.64 -10.25 21.98
N HIS A 140 -8.79 -10.79 21.12
CA HIS A 140 -7.35 -10.80 21.28
C HIS A 140 -6.72 -9.70 20.44
N THR A 141 -5.90 -8.87 21.06
CA THR A 141 -5.01 -7.96 20.32
C THR A 141 -3.69 -8.66 20.09
N ASN A 142 -3.37 -8.88 18.83
CA ASN A 142 -2.09 -9.41 18.38
C ASN A 142 -1.23 -8.27 17.84
N GLY A 143 0.07 -8.51 17.72
CA GLY A 143 0.97 -7.55 17.10
C GLY A 143 2.22 -8.17 16.49
N SER A 144 2.80 -7.44 15.55
CA SER A 144 4.09 -7.72 14.93
C SER A 144 4.88 -6.42 14.83
N SER A 145 6.20 -6.52 14.96
CA SER A 145 7.08 -5.36 14.95
C SER A 145 8.31 -5.61 14.10
N TRP A 146 8.77 -4.58 13.39
CA TRP A 146 10.02 -4.65 12.62
C TRP A 146 10.70 -3.29 12.56
N ASN A 147 11.96 -3.29 12.10
CA ASN A 147 12.75 -2.10 11.88
C ASN A 147 13.19 -2.00 10.42
N VAL A 148 13.19 -0.79 9.88
CA VAL A 148 13.78 -0.45 8.58
C VAL A 148 14.79 0.66 8.79
N GLU A 149 16.04 0.38 8.46
CA GLU A 149 17.10 1.38 8.44
C GLU A 149 17.35 1.86 7.01
N PHE A 150 17.52 3.17 6.84
CA PHE A 150 17.80 3.81 5.57
C PHE A 150 18.60 5.11 5.78
N GLN A 151 19.14 5.68 4.72
CA GLN A 151 19.97 6.87 4.78
C GLN A 151 19.45 7.94 3.83
N THR A 152 19.71 9.19 4.21
CA THR A 152 19.68 10.31 3.30
C THR A 152 21.09 10.82 3.06
N SER A 153 21.47 11.04 1.80
CA SER A 153 22.76 11.62 1.42
C SER A 153 22.64 12.43 0.13
N ASN A 154 23.50 13.41 -0.09
CA ASN A 154 23.51 14.24 -1.30
C ASN A 154 23.79 13.43 -2.58
N GLU A 155 24.43 12.26 -2.43
CA GLU A 155 24.65 11.27 -3.50
C GLU A 155 23.51 10.25 -3.63
N GLY A 156 22.53 10.32 -2.73
CA GLY A 156 21.37 9.43 -2.70
C GLY A 156 20.44 9.62 -3.89
N GLN A 157 19.70 8.58 -4.22
CA GLN A 157 18.75 8.63 -5.34
C GLN A 157 17.52 9.47 -4.98
N LYS A 158 16.95 10.15 -5.98
CA LYS A 158 15.64 10.80 -5.77
C LYS A 158 14.60 9.75 -5.40
N VAL A 159 13.64 10.14 -4.57
CA VAL A 159 12.50 9.29 -4.24
C VAL A 159 11.73 8.97 -5.51
N ASP A 160 11.74 7.71 -5.89
CA ASP A 160 10.95 7.14 -6.98
C ASP A 160 10.28 5.87 -6.46
N LEU A 161 8.98 5.96 -6.20
CA LEU A 161 8.20 4.86 -5.63
C LEU A 161 8.04 3.70 -6.62
N VAL A 162 8.01 4.00 -7.91
CA VAL A 162 7.88 2.98 -8.96
C VAL A 162 9.17 2.19 -9.03
N ALA A 163 10.31 2.87 -9.12
CA ALA A 163 11.61 2.22 -9.13
C ALA A 163 11.90 1.45 -7.83
N ALA A 164 11.54 2.02 -6.66
CA ALA A 164 11.76 1.39 -5.35
C ALA A 164 10.94 0.11 -5.12
N THR A 165 9.91 -0.13 -5.93
CA THR A 165 9.03 -1.31 -5.83
C THR A 165 9.06 -2.18 -7.09
N ALA A 166 9.87 -1.82 -8.09
CA ALA A 166 9.97 -2.57 -9.34
C ALA A 166 10.81 -3.86 -9.20
N ASN A 167 11.85 -3.85 -8.36
CA ASN A 167 12.86 -4.93 -8.31
C ASN A 167 12.72 -5.86 -7.10
N ASP A 168 12.34 -7.11 -7.38
CA ASP A 168 12.12 -8.15 -6.37
C ASP A 168 13.43 -8.62 -5.71
N THR A 169 14.60 -8.45 -6.36
CA THR A 169 15.89 -8.92 -5.80
C THR A 169 16.47 -8.01 -4.71
N ALA A 170 16.03 -6.75 -4.65
CA ALA A 170 16.47 -5.78 -3.65
C ALA A 170 15.53 -5.71 -2.44
N CYS A 171 14.47 -6.54 -2.42
CA CYS A 171 13.43 -6.48 -1.43
C CYS A 171 13.63 -7.59 -0.36
N PRO A 172 13.75 -7.22 0.93
CA PRO A 172 13.91 -8.19 2.01
C PRO A 172 12.58 -8.84 2.36
N LYS A 173 12.58 -10.15 2.58
CA LYS A 173 11.39 -10.99 2.79
C LYS A 173 10.70 -10.80 4.16
N GLU A 174 11.17 -9.92 5.03
CA GLU A 174 10.79 -9.94 6.46
C GLU A 174 10.21 -8.61 6.98
N ILE A 175 9.97 -7.62 6.11
CA ILE A 175 9.44 -6.31 6.51
C ILE A 175 7.91 -6.24 6.34
N GLY A 176 7.21 -7.12 7.04
CA GLY A 176 5.76 -7.18 7.00
C GLY A 176 5.17 -8.26 7.91
N VAL A 177 3.86 -8.41 7.86
CA VAL A 177 3.12 -9.47 8.54
C VAL A 177 2.09 -10.09 7.60
N ALA A 178 2.01 -11.42 7.58
CA ALA A 178 0.94 -12.16 6.92
C ALA A 178 0.02 -12.77 7.98
N ILE A 179 -1.27 -12.48 7.88
CA ILE A 179 -2.31 -12.88 8.82
C ILE A 179 -3.26 -13.83 8.09
N ASN A 180 -3.35 -15.06 8.57
CA ASN A 180 -4.27 -16.05 8.05
C ASN A 180 -5.68 -15.81 8.62
N VAL A 181 -6.53 -15.23 7.79
CA VAL A 181 -7.91 -14.87 8.06
C VAL A 181 -8.81 -16.02 7.65
N THR A 182 -9.47 -16.63 8.62
CA THR A 182 -10.39 -17.74 8.36
C THR A 182 -11.75 -17.23 7.91
N ASP A 183 -12.58 -18.13 7.37
CA ASP A 183 -13.97 -17.83 7.06
C ASP A 183 -14.88 -17.77 8.29
N THR A 184 -14.34 -18.05 9.49
CA THR A 184 -15.12 -18.03 10.73
C THR A 184 -15.17 -16.62 11.32
N THR A 185 -16.37 -16.06 11.37
CA THR A 185 -16.65 -14.79 12.06
C THR A 185 -17.51 -15.02 13.28
N MET A 186 -17.31 -14.19 14.31
CA MET A 186 -18.03 -14.28 15.57
C MET A 186 -18.60 -12.92 15.93
N LYS A 187 -19.74 -12.90 16.62
CA LYS A 187 -20.32 -11.65 17.12
C LYS A 187 -19.50 -11.13 18.28
N VAL A 188 -19.18 -9.85 18.22
CA VAL A 188 -18.55 -9.14 19.33
C VAL A 188 -19.59 -8.92 20.44
N PRO A 189 -19.31 -9.33 21.69
CA PRO A 189 -20.22 -9.11 22.80
C PRO A 189 -20.51 -7.61 23.03
N PRO A 190 -21.72 -7.26 23.47
CA PRO A 190 -22.06 -5.88 23.84
C PRO A 190 -21.12 -5.35 24.93
N GLY A 191 -20.65 -4.10 24.78
CA GLY A 191 -19.78 -3.44 25.75
C GLY A 191 -18.28 -3.67 25.55
N MET A 192 -17.88 -4.48 24.56
CA MET A 192 -16.49 -4.65 24.17
C MET A 192 -16.03 -3.51 23.25
N SER A 193 -14.76 -3.08 23.40
CA SER A 193 -14.14 -2.08 22.52
C SER A 193 -13.79 -2.72 21.17
N TRP A 194 -14.69 -2.54 20.20
CA TRP A 194 -14.53 -3.02 18.83
C TRP A 194 -14.84 -1.91 17.84
N ASN A 195 -13.86 -1.59 16.98
CA ASN A 195 -13.99 -0.56 15.94
C ASN A 195 -13.86 -1.15 14.53
N GLY A 196 -13.87 -2.48 14.39
CA GLY A 196 -13.84 -3.15 13.09
C GLY A 196 -15.13 -2.89 12.29
N GLN A 197 -14.99 -2.88 10.97
CA GLN A 197 -16.05 -2.47 10.05
C GLN A 197 -17.07 -3.56 9.75
N ALA A 198 -16.80 -4.81 10.13
CA ALA A 198 -17.65 -5.96 9.86
C ALA A 198 -18.89 -6.03 10.77
N ASN A 199 -19.59 -4.91 10.97
CA ASN A 199 -20.90 -4.82 11.63
C ASN A 199 -20.96 -5.53 13.00
N GLY A 200 -19.97 -5.27 13.86
CA GLY A 200 -19.89 -5.91 15.18
C GLY A 200 -19.53 -7.39 15.16
N THR A 201 -18.90 -7.86 14.08
CA THR A 201 -18.26 -9.18 14.02
C THR A 201 -16.75 -9.05 13.92
N CYS A 202 -16.05 -10.03 14.49
CA CYS A 202 -14.61 -10.22 14.47
C CYS A 202 -14.29 -11.57 13.82
N VAL A 203 -13.12 -11.69 13.21
CA VAL A 203 -12.69 -12.95 12.59
C VAL A 203 -11.83 -13.79 13.52
N VAL A 204 -11.95 -15.10 13.42
CA VAL A 204 -11.01 -16.05 14.02
C VAL A 204 -9.80 -16.15 13.10
N VAL A 205 -8.61 -15.99 13.64
CA VAL A 205 -7.37 -16.17 12.87
C VAL A 205 -6.83 -17.58 13.10
N ALA A 206 -6.28 -18.21 12.06
CA ALA A 206 -5.71 -19.54 12.21
C ALA A 206 -4.49 -19.48 13.15
N SER A 207 -4.34 -20.49 14.02
CA SER A 207 -3.11 -20.66 14.80
C SER A 207 -1.91 -20.73 13.84
N SER A 208 -0.88 -19.94 14.13
CA SER A 208 0.22 -19.59 13.22
C SER A 208 1.22 -20.73 13.00
N THR A 209 0.79 -21.91 12.58
CA THR A 209 1.69 -23.03 12.32
C THR A 209 1.37 -23.72 10.98
N PRO A 210 2.22 -23.55 9.95
CA PRO A 210 3.38 -22.64 9.89
C PRO A 210 2.97 -21.16 9.78
N THR A 211 3.70 -20.26 10.44
CA THR A 211 3.58 -18.81 10.25
C THR A 211 3.92 -18.49 8.80
N GLN A 212 2.94 -18.01 8.03
CA GLN A 212 3.22 -17.56 6.68
C GLN A 212 4.09 -16.31 6.74
N THR A 213 5.16 -16.28 5.94
CA THR A 213 6.06 -15.14 5.88
C THR A 213 5.48 -14.11 4.91
N ALA A 214 5.45 -12.84 5.32
CA ALA A 214 5.14 -11.76 4.42
C ALA A 214 6.12 -11.73 3.24
N ASN A 215 5.67 -11.27 2.09
CA ASN A 215 6.45 -11.06 0.89
C ASN A 215 6.25 -9.62 0.39
N PRO A 216 6.92 -8.63 1.01
CA PRO A 216 6.81 -7.21 0.67
C PRO A 216 7.31 -6.86 -0.73
N CYS A 217 7.81 -7.83 -1.48
CA CYS A 217 8.33 -7.72 -2.84
C CYS A 217 7.22 -7.87 -3.89
N LEU A 218 6.09 -8.44 -3.48
CA LEU A 218 4.89 -8.46 -4.30
C LEU A 218 4.20 -7.09 -4.31
N VAL A 219 4.53 -6.19 -3.40
CA VAL A 219 4.00 -4.82 -3.45
C VAL A 219 4.66 -4.03 -4.57
N LYS A 220 3.86 -3.64 -5.58
CA LYS A 220 4.27 -2.71 -6.63
C LYS A 220 3.44 -1.44 -6.58
N ILE A 221 4.11 -0.30 -6.57
CA ILE A 221 3.48 1.02 -6.67
C ILE A 221 3.65 1.48 -8.11
N ASP A 222 2.56 1.53 -8.86
CA ASP A 222 2.59 2.07 -10.22
C ASP A 222 2.61 3.61 -10.23
N ALA A 223 2.85 4.18 -11.41
CA ALA A 223 2.93 5.63 -11.59
C ALA A 223 1.62 6.35 -11.25
N ALA A 224 0.46 5.71 -11.48
CA ALA A 224 -0.85 6.30 -11.20
C ALA A 224 -1.10 6.35 -9.69
N ALA A 225 -0.80 5.28 -8.96
CA ALA A 225 -0.85 5.22 -7.51
C ALA A 225 0.10 6.23 -6.87
N ALA A 226 1.34 6.32 -7.36
CA ALA A 226 2.32 7.31 -6.89
C ALA A 226 1.82 8.75 -7.10
N ALA A 227 1.33 9.07 -8.30
CA ALA A 227 0.78 10.39 -8.61
C ALA A 227 -0.44 10.72 -7.76
N SER A 228 -1.33 9.74 -7.53
CA SER A 228 -2.48 9.85 -6.65
C SER A 228 -2.08 10.23 -5.21
N MET A 229 -1.07 9.55 -4.65
CA MET A 229 -0.59 9.83 -3.29
C MET A 229 -0.04 11.25 -3.17
N THR A 230 0.72 11.70 -4.18
CA THR A 230 1.22 13.08 -4.25
C THR A 230 0.07 14.09 -4.37
N ALA A 231 -0.93 13.82 -5.20
CA ALA A 231 -2.09 14.70 -5.39
C ALA A 231 -2.92 14.80 -4.10
N ALA A 232 -3.19 13.66 -3.44
CA ALA A 232 -3.90 13.62 -2.17
C ALA A 232 -3.17 14.45 -1.10
N ARG A 233 -1.84 14.36 -1.00
CA ARG A 233 -1.04 15.20 -0.11
C ARG A 233 -1.27 16.70 -0.37
N LEU A 234 -1.25 17.13 -1.65
CA LEU A 234 -1.47 18.53 -2.01
C LEU A 234 -2.87 19.01 -1.62
N CYS A 235 -3.87 18.14 -1.73
CA CYS A 235 -5.24 18.44 -1.34
C CYS A 235 -5.47 18.56 0.17
N HIS A 236 -4.56 18.03 0.99
CA HIS A 236 -4.56 18.20 2.43
C HIS A 236 -3.61 19.31 2.92
N SER A 237 -3.03 20.08 1.99
CA SER A 237 -2.15 21.20 2.34
C SER A 237 -2.94 22.43 2.81
N LEU A 238 -2.25 23.41 3.41
CA LEU A 238 -2.85 24.67 3.86
C LEU A 238 -3.51 25.47 2.73
N TYR A 239 -3.06 25.27 1.49
CA TYR A 239 -3.55 25.95 0.29
C TYR A 239 -3.84 24.91 -0.80
N PRO A 240 -4.94 24.15 -0.67
CA PRO A 240 -5.25 23.08 -1.60
C PRO A 240 -5.61 23.66 -2.97
N PRO A 241 -5.21 23.00 -4.07
CA PRO A 241 -5.72 23.30 -5.40
C PRO A 241 -7.26 23.26 -5.47
N SER A 242 -7.85 24.08 -6.36
CA SER A 242 -9.31 24.16 -6.51
C SER A 242 -9.97 22.89 -7.04
N ASN A 243 -9.19 21.96 -7.61
CA ASN A 243 -9.66 20.68 -8.15
C ASN A 243 -9.65 19.53 -7.13
N CYS A 244 -9.42 19.82 -5.84
CA CYS A 244 -9.48 18.82 -4.79
C CYS A 244 -10.93 18.42 -4.48
N THR A 245 -11.29 17.17 -4.77
CA THR A 245 -12.58 16.59 -4.36
C THR A 245 -12.53 16.19 -2.88
N SER A 246 -13.59 16.46 -2.12
CA SER A 246 -13.64 16.37 -0.65
C SER A 246 -13.66 14.95 -0.05
N GLU A 247 -13.29 13.92 -0.80
CA GLU A 247 -13.21 12.55 -0.29
C GLU A 247 -11.82 11.99 -0.58
N ASN A 248 -11.37 11.01 0.21
CA ASN A 248 -10.15 10.22 0.04
C ASN A 248 -10.16 9.42 -1.29
N THR A 249 -10.17 10.15 -2.40
CA THR A 249 -10.35 9.67 -3.78
C THR A 249 -9.02 9.58 -4.50
N GLY A 250 -7.88 9.62 -3.78
CA GLY A 250 -6.56 9.37 -4.38
C GLY A 250 -6.59 8.07 -5.20
N GLN A 251 -7.09 6.99 -4.60
CA GLN A 251 -7.15 5.69 -5.29
C GLN A 251 -8.17 5.64 -6.44
N ARG A 252 -9.25 6.42 -6.43
CA ARG A 252 -10.23 6.45 -7.53
C ARG A 252 -9.71 7.16 -8.78
N LEU A 253 -8.76 8.09 -8.64
CA LEU A 253 -8.19 8.83 -9.76
C LEU A 253 -7.32 7.96 -10.69
N ALA A 254 -6.77 6.84 -10.20
CA ALA A 254 -6.01 5.90 -11.03
C ALA A 254 -6.90 5.21 -12.09
N VAL A 255 -8.18 4.97 -11.78
CA VAL A 255 -9.10 4.30 -12.72
C VAL A 255 -9.66 5.27 -13.76
N ALA A 256 -9.81 6.56 -13.42
CA ALA A 256 -10.38 7.56 -14.33
C ALA A 256 -9.34 8.22 -15.26
N SER A 257 -8.05 8.21 -14.91
CA SER A 257 -7.00 8.95 -15.66
C SER A 257 -6.47 8.22 -16.89
N LEU A 258 -6.72 6.91 -17.04
CA LEU A 258 -6.32 6.15 -18.24
C LEU A 258 -7.23 6.38 -19.45
N ALA A 259 -8.43 6.96 -19.25
CA ALA A 259 -9.38 7.22 -20.32
C ALA A 259 -9.05 8.48 -21.16
N CYS A 260 -8.25 9.41 -20.64
CA CYS A 260 -7.97 10.68 -21.33
C CYS A 260 -6.63 10.71 -22.09
N PHE A 261 -5.70 9.78 -21.84
CA PHE A 261 -4.40 9.78 -22.53
C PHE A 261 -4.32 8.88 -23.77
N THR A 262 -5.33 8.04 -24.03
CA THR A 262 -5.38 7.19 -25.24
C THR A 262 -6.05 7.86 -26.44
N ALA A 263 -6.71 9.01 -26.27
CA ALA A 263 -7.29 9.77 -27.38
C ALA A 263 -6.29 10.64 -28.16
N GLY A 264 -5.10 10.91 -27.62
CA GLY A 264 -4.12 11.84 -28.23
C GLY A 264 -3.20 11.22 -29.28
N LEU A 265 -2.99 9.89 -29.27
CA LEU A 265 -2.04 9.22 -30.18
C LEU A 265 -2.72 8.54 -31.37
N GLY A 266 -4.03 8.29 -31.33
CA GLY A 266 -4.80 7.76 -32.46
C GLY A 266 -5.06 8.79 -33.57
N ALA A 267 -5.09 10.08 -33.23
CA ALA A 267 -5.33 11.17 -34.18
C ALA A 267 -4.08 11.58 -34.99
N LEU A 268 -2.87 11.22 -34.56
CA LEU A 268 -1.64 11.56 -35.28
C LEU A 268 -1.23 10.49 -36.31
N LEU A 269 -1.67 9.23 -36.13
CA LEU A 269 -1.42 8.16 -37.10
C LEU A 269 -2.45 8.10 -38.24
N SER A 270 -3.58 8.82 -38.11
CA SER A 270 -4.61 8.91 -39.16
C SER A 270 -4.37 10.08 -40.15
N ILE A 271 -3.49 11.03 -39.82
CA ILE A 271 -3.10 12.12 -40.75
C ILE A 271 -1.99 11.68 -41.71
N SER A 272 -1.13 10.74 -41.30
CA SER A 272 -0.06 10.19 -42.17
C SER A 272 -0.61 9.35 -43.34
N TYR A 273 -1.81 8.78 -43.20
CA TYR A 273 -2.46 7.99 -44.24
C TYR A 273 -3.27 8.80 -45.25
N LEU A 274 -3.53 10.10 -44.98
CA LEU A 274 -4.33 10.97 -45.85
C LEU A 274 -3.50 11.93 -46.73
N LEU A 275 -2.16 11.95 -46.58
CA LEU A 275 -1.27 12.86 -47.32
C LEU A 275 -0.29 12.17 -48.27
N GLY A 276 -0.50 10.91 -48.62
CA GLY A 276 0.39 10.18 -49.52
C GLY A 276 -0.34 9.24 -50.46
N LEU A 277 -0.95 9.78 -51.51
CA LEU A 277 -1.21 9.11 -52.81
C LEU A 277 -1.85 10.12 -53.77
N ASP A 278 -1.02 10.94 -54.40
CA ASP A 278 -1.26 11.51 -55.74
C ASP A 278 0.12 11.74 -56.36
N GLY A 279 0.60 10.75 -57.13
CA GLY A 279 1.92 10.84 -57.75
C GLY A 279 2.45 9.53 -58.32
N LEU A 280 1.66 8.83 -59.16
CA LEU A 280 2.07 8.15 -60.41
C LEU A 280 0.86 7.44 -61.05
#